data_AF-A0A383AXI1-F1
#
_entry.id   AF-A0A383AXI1-F1
#
_cell.length_a   1.000
_cell.length_b   1.000
_cell.length_c   1.000
_cell.angle_alpha   90.00
_cell.angle_beta   90.00
_cell.angle_gamma   90.00
#
_symmetry.space_group_name_H-M   'P 1'
#
loop_
_entity.id
_entity.type
_entity.pdbx_description
1 polymer ?
#
loop_
_entity_poly.entity_id
_entity_poly.type
_entity_poly.pdbx_seq_one_letter_code
_entity_poly.pdbx_strand_id
1 'polypeptide(L)'
;MAIQFKRGTTGNRTNYTPAAGELIVVDVDQVNPSLYVGDGSTAGGKLASASGGGGVSNAFTTISVAGQDNILAELSADTLTFSAGAN
;
A
#
# COMPACT_ATOMS: atom_id res chain seq x y z
N MET A 1 12.21 -31.71 -11.88
CA MET A 1 10.75 -31.53 -12.06
C MET A 1 10.36 -30.18 -11.48
N ALA A 2 9.49 -29.42 -12.15
CA ALA A 2 8.97 -28.18 -11.59
C ALA A 2 7.55 -28.40 -11.08
N ILE A 3 7.24 -27.85 -9.90
CA ILE A 3 5.86 -27.80 -9.41
C ILE A 3 5.16 -26.66 -10.16
N GLN A 4 4.06 -26.98 -10.85
CA GLN A 4 3.25 -25.96 -11.51
C GLN A 4 2.06 -25.60 -10.64
N PHE A 5 1.96 -24.31 -10.31
CA PHE A 5 0.76 -23.74 -9.70
C PHE A 5 -0.25 -23.31 -10.77
N LYS A 6 -1.51 -23.15 -10.36
CA LYS A 6 -2.52 -22.56 -11.22
C LYS A 6 -2.08 -21.14 -11.61
N ARG A 7 -2.12 -20.83 -12.90
CA ARG A 7 -1.66 -19.55 -13.45
C ARG A 7 -2.76 -18.86 -14.27
N GLY A 8 -2.74 -17.53 -14.34
CA GLY A 8 -3.68 -16.77 -15.17
C GLY A 8 -3.48 -15.26 -15.11
N THR A 9 -4.26 -14.52 -15.89
CA THR A 9 -4.34 -13.05 -15.79
C THR A 9 -5.20 -12.62 -14.60
N THR A 10 -5.08 -11.36 -14.20
CA THR A 10 -5.97 -10.74 -13.19
C THR A 10 -7.45 -10.99 -13.48
N GLY A 11 -7.88 -10.90 -14.74
CA GLY A 11 -9.26 -11.16 -15.15
C GLY A 11 -9.68 -12.61 -14.94
N ASN A 12 -8.88 -13.57 -15.41
CA ASN A 12 -9.18 -15.00 -15.23
C ASN A 12 -9.26 -15.39 -13.74
N ARG A 13 -8.43 -14.77 -12.90
CA ARG A 13 -8.41 -15.03 -11.46
C ARG A 13 -9.67 -14.50 -10.76
N THR A 14 -10.19 -13.32 -11.09
CA THR A 14 -11.43 -12.79 -10.45
C THR A 14 -12.69 -13.56 -10.80
N ASN A 15 -12.67 -14.36 -11.87
CA ASN A 15 -13.78 -15.25 -12.25
C ASN A 15 -13.69 -16.65 -11.61
N TYR A 16 -12.72 -16.88 -10.74
CA TYR A 16 -12.46 -18.18 -10.12
C TYR A 16 -12.45 -18.05 -8.59
N THR A 17 -13.22 -18.88 -7.89
CA THR A 17 -13.17 -18.99 -6.42
C THR A 17 -12.27 -20.17 -6.03
N PRO A 18 -11.00 -19.94 -5.67
CA PRO A 18 -10.10 -21.01 -5.24
C PRO A 18 -10.55 -21.66 -3.93
N ALA A 19 -10.25 -22.96 -3.79
CA ALA A 19 -10.48 -23.68 -2.55
C ALA A 19 -9.58 -23.15 -1.43
N ALA A 20 -9.95 -23.42 -0.17
CA ALA A 20 -9.13 -23.03 0.97
C ALA A 20 -7.70 -23.62 0.85
N GLY A 21 -6.69 -22.77 0.90
CA GLY A 21 -5.27 -23.13 0.80
C GLY A 21 -4.73 -23.33 -0.62
N GLU A 22 -5.57 -23.21 -1.65
CA GLU A 22 -5.10 -23.27 -3.04
C GLU A 22 -4.24 -22.04 -3.38
N LEU A 23 -3.12 -22.27 -4.08
CA LEU A 23 -2.19 -21.24 -4.52
C LEU A 23 -2.38 -20.92 -6.01
N ILE A 24 -2.62 -19.64 -6.32
CA ILE A 24 -2.71 -19.13 -7.70
C ILE A 24 -1.59 -18.12 -7.95
N VAL A 25 -0.92 -18.23 -9.08
CA VAL A 25 0.05 -17.25 -9.59
C VAL A 25 -0.61 -16.41 -10.67
N VAL A 26 -0.56 -15.09 -10.55
CA VAL A 26 -1.28 -14.18 -11.43
C VAL A 26 -0.32 -13.23 -12.11
N ASP A 27 -0.59 -12.96 -13.39
CA ASP A 27 0.15 -12.03 -14.23
C ASP A 27 1.65 -12.38 -14.33
N VAL A 28 1.94 -13.67 -14.57
CA VAL A 28 3.30 -14.23 -14.69
C VAL A 28 4.18 -13.58 -15.75
N ASP A 29 3.57 -12.93 -16.74
CA ASP A 29 4.25 -12.23 -17.83
C ASP A 29 4.51 -10.75 -17.51
N GLN A 30 4.07 -10.26 -16.33
CA GLN A 30 4.32 -8.90 -15.85
C GLN A 30 5.58 -8.86 -14.98
N VAL A 31 6.12 -7.65 -14.78
CA VAL A 31 7.36 -7.42 -13.99
C VAL A 31 7.23 -7.94 -12.55
N ASN A 32 6.02 -7.92 -11.99
CA ASN A 32 5.73 -8.30 -10.61
C ASN A 32 4.58 -9.32 -10.57
N PRO A 33 4.85 -10.62 -10.77
CA PRO A 33 3.83 -11.64 -10.62
C PRO A 33 3.34 -11.68 -9.17
N SER A 34 2.05 -11.93 -8.99
CA SER A 34 1.42 -11.96 -7.67
C SER A 34 1.02 -13.39 -7.29
N LEU A 35 1.17 -13.72 -6.00
CA LEU A 35 0.65 -14.95 -5.42
C LEU A 35 -0.66 -14.66 -4.69
N TYR A 36 -1.67 -15.50 -4.88
CA TYR A 36 -2.94 -15.45 -4.17
C TYR A 36 -3.21 -16.80 -3.50
N VAL A 37 -3.83 -16.77 -2.32
CA VAL A 37 -4.27 -17.97 -1.59
C VAL A 37 -5.79 -17.98 -1.49
N GLY A 38 -6.41 -19.11 -1.79
CA GLY A 38 -7.84 -19.29 -1.63
C GLY A 38 -8.27 -19.48 -0.19
N ASP A 39 -9.48 -19.00 0.11
CA ASP A 39 -10.18 -19.20 1.37
C ASP A 39 -11.49 -19.99 1.18
N GLY A 40 -11.77 -20.47 -0.05
CA GLY A 40 -12.97 -21.22 -0.39
C GLY A 40 -14.22 -20.36 -0.64
N SER A 41 -14.15 -19.04 -0.50
CA SER A 41 -15.32 -18.16 -0.65
C SER A 41 -15.07 -16.92 -1.48
N THR A 42 -13.87 -16.36 -1.44
CA THR A 42 -13.53 -15.10 -2.12
C THR A 42 -13.11 -15.39 -3.56
N ALA A 43 -13.86 -14.85 -4.53
CA ALA A 43 -13.45 -14.90 -5.93
C ALA A 43 -12.09 -14.21 -6.10
N GLY A 44 -11.14 -14.90 -6.72
CA GLY A 44 -9.75 -14.51 -6.88
C GLY A 44 -8.83 -14.80 -5.70
N GLY A 45 -9.36 -15.23 -4.55
CA GLY A 45 -8.58 -15.44 -3.34
C GLY A 45 -7.99 -14.13 -2.77
N LYS A 46 -7.15 -14.27 -1.74
CA LYS A 46 -6.51 -13.15 -1.06
C LYS A 46 -5.06 -13.03 -1.51
N LEU A 47 -4.61 -11.79 -1.72
CA LEU A 47 -3.22 -11.52 -2.09
C LEU A 47 -2.29 -12.01 -0.98
N ALA A 48 -1.34 -12.87 -1.33
CA ALA A 48 -0.28 -13.36 -0.45
C ALA A 48 0.84 -12.32 -0.35
N SER A 49 0.49 -11.10 0.07
CA SER A 49 1.46 -10.03 0.26
C SER A 49 2.13 -10.18 1.63
N ALA A 50 3.46 -10.23 1.64
CA ALA A 50 4.21 -9.85 2.83
C ALA A 50 4.06 -8.33 2.97
N SER A 51 3.04 -7.88 3.70
CA SER A 51 3.00 -6.49 4.14
C SER A 51 4.16 -6.28 5.11
N GLY A 52 5.35 -6.01 4.56
CA GLY A 52 6.42 -5.38 5.30
C GLY A 52 5.87 -4.01 5.66
N GLY A 53 5.44 -3.85 6.91
CA GLY A 53 4.85 -2.64 7.46
C GLY A 53 5.80 -1.46 7.42
N GLY A 54 6.08 -0.94 6.23
CA GLY A 54 6.66 0.36 5.99
C GLY A 54 5.55 1.40 5.94
N GLY A 55 4.74 1.47 7.00
CA GLY A 55 3.87 2.62 7.18
C GLY A 55 4.77 3.84 7.30
N VAL A 56 4.61 4.81 6.40
CA VAL A 56 5.28 6.11 6.53
C VAL A 56 4.80 6.69 7.85
N SER A 57 5.68 6.69 8.86
CA SER A 57 5.40 7.37 10.12
C SER A 57 5.50 8.86 9.88
N ASN A 58 4.46 9.60 10.22
CA ASN A 58 4.53 11.06 10.18
C ASN A 58 5.71 11.50 11.06
N ALA A 59 6.63 12.31 10.52
CA ALA A 59 7.77 12.83 11.28
C ALA A 59 7.30 13.69 12.47
N PHE A 60 6.15 14.36 12.32
CA PHE A 60 5.43 15.05 13.40
C PHE A 60 3.92 14.94 13.18
N THR A 61 3.16 14.84 14.26
CA THR A 61 1.68 14.83 14.25
C THR A 61 1.08 16.20 14.51
N THR A 62 1.75 17.08 15.26
CA THR A 62 1.30 18.44 15.58
C THR A 62 2.50 19.33 15.89
N ILE A 63 2.47 20.59 15.44
CA ILE A 63 3.41 21.65 15.85
C ILE A 63 2.61 22.66 16.68
N SER A 64 2.83 22.72 17.99
CA SER A 64 2.18 23.69 18.88
C SER A 64 3.12 24.83 19.23
N VAL A 65 2.65 26.08 19.14
CA VAL A 65 3.37 27.25 19.65
C VAL A 65 2.77 27.62 20.99
N ALA A 66 3.51 27.42 22.08
CA ALA A 66 3.03 27.69 23.42
C ALA A 66 2.97 29.20 23.70
N GLY A 67 1.82 29.67 24.20
CA GLY A 67 1.68 31.01 24.79
C GLY A 67 1.62 32.18 23.81
N GLN A 68 1.44 31.94 22.51
CA GLN A 68 1.41 32.98 21.48
C GLN A 68 0.04 33.06 20.80
N ASP A 69 -0.26 34.24 20.25
CA ASP A 69 -1.36 34.42 19.31
C ASP A 69 -1.09 33.66 18.00
N ASN A 70 -2.17 33.37 17.27
CA ASN A 70 -2.11 32.63 16.01
C ASN A 70 -1.28 33.37 14.97
N ILE A 71 -0.47 32.62 14.21
CA ILE A 71 0.14 33.13 12.97
C ILE A 71 -0.96 33.09 11.90
N LEU A 72 -1.54 34.26 11.61
CA LEU A 72 -2.60 34.43 10.60
C LEU A 72 -1.96 34.74 9.23
N ALA A 73 -2.31 33.93 8.24
CA ALA A 73 -2.06 34.19 6.82
C ALA A 73 -3.33 34.83 6.24
N GLU A 74 -3.36 36.16 6.17
CA GLU A 74 -4.53 36.97 5.82
C GLU A 74 -4.78 37.05 4.30
N LEU A 75 -3.75 36.83 3.48
CA LEU A 75 -3.83 36.88 2.01
C LEU A 75 -3.40 35.57 1.37
N SER A 76 -3.87 35.33 0.14
CA SER A 76 -3.56 34.10 -0.63
C SER A 76 -2.08 33.95 -1.01
N ALA A 77 -1.27 34.99 -0.81
CA ALA A 77 0.17 34.98 -1.08
C ALA A 77 1.02 34.84 0.20
N ASP A 78 0.40 34.78 1.37
CA ASP A 78 1.12 34.69 2.63
C ASP A 78 1.77 33.30 2.77
N THR A 79 3.03 33.27 3.18
CA THR A 79 3.79 32.02 3.39
C THR A 79 4.48 32.03 4.74
N LEU A 80 4.51 30.88 5.41
CA LEU A 80 5.34 30.64 6.61
C LEU A 80 6.51 29.75 6.20
N THR A 81 7.71 30.31 6.21
CA THR A 81 8.93 29.60 5.79
C THR A 81 9.87 29.39 6.98
N PHE A 82 10.26 28.14 7.23
CA PHE A 82 11.36 27.82 8.15
C PHE A 82 12.65 27.69 7.35
N SER A 83 13.57 28.64 7.51
CA SER A 83 14.93 28.53 6.96
C SER A 83 15.86 28.03 8.05
N ALA A 84 16.68 27.02 7.74
CA ALA A 84 17.75 26.61 8.64
C ALA A 84 18.81 27.73 8.76
N GLY A 85 19.32 27.96 9.97
CA GLY A 85 20.49 28.81 10.23
C GLY A 85 21.80 28.05 10.07
N ALA A 86 22.93 28.77 10.06
CA ALA A 86 24.24 28.15 10.23
C ALA A 86 24.42 27.74 11.70
N ASN A 87 24.85 26.49 11.93
CA ASN A 87 25.13 25.96 13.26
C ASN A 87 26.48 26.43 13.79
#